data_AF-T1A3L8-F1
#
_entry.id   AF-T1A3L8-F1
#
_cell.length_a   1.000
_cell.length_b   1.000
_cell.length_c   1.000
_cell.angle_alpha   90.00
_cell.angle_beta   90.00
_cell.angle_gamma   90.00
#
_symmetry.space_group_name_H-M   'P 1'
#
loop_
_entity.id
_entity.type
_entity.pdbx_description
1 polymer ?
#
loop_
_entity_poly.entity_id
_entity_poly.type
_entity_poly.pdbx_seq_one_letter_code
_entity_poly.pdbx_strand_id
1 'polypeptide(L)' 'DRADYEWSAAKVRELGLSERCGVLFSPSHAQLAGRELAEWILADGLAVRFQIQLHKILWGNAPGR' A
#
# COMPACT_ATOMS: atom_id res chain seq x y z
N ASP A 1 -9.41 2.22 3.37
CA ASP A 1 -9.91 1.21 4.33
C ASP A 1 -9.83 -0.19 3.68
N ARG A 2 -10.53 -1.20 4.20
CA ARG A 2 -10.52 -2.57 3.63
C ARG A 2 -11.08 -2.61 2.21
N ALA A 3 -12.13 -1.83 1.92
CA ALA A 3 -12.74 -1.80 0.60
C ALA A 3 -11.80 -1.19 -0.45
N ASP A 4 -11.07 -0.13 -0.08
CA ASP A 4 -10.03 0.46 -0.95
C ASP A 4 -8.92 -0.54 -1.28
N TYR A 5 -8.50 -1.33 -0.28
CA TYR A 5 -7.50 -2.39 -0.46
C TYR A 5 -7.99 -3.45 -1.44
N GLU A 6 -9.20 -3.97 -1.24
CA GLU A 6 -9.79 -5.02 -2.09
C GLU A 6 -9.96 -4.55 -3.53
N TRP A 7 -10.44 -3.32 -3.71
CA TRP A 7 -10.56 -2.70 -5.03
C TRP A 7 -9.19 -2.57 -5.71
N SER A 8 -8.18 -2.08 -4.98
CA SER A 8 -6.82 -1.91 -5.49
C SER A 8 -6.18 -3.26 -5.86
N ALA A 9 -6.33 -4.27 -5.00
CA ALA A 9 -5.84 -5.62 -5.24
C ALA A 9 -6.54 -6.28 -6.45
N ALA A 10 -7.84 -6.05 -6.63
CA ALA A 10 -8.57 -6.50 -7.81
C ALA A 10 -7.99 -5.88 -9.09
N LYS A 11 -7.68 -4.58 -9.08
CA LYS A 11 -7.08 -3.90 -10.25
C LYS A 11 -5.67 -4.38 -10.58
N VAL A 12 -4.84 -4.69 -9.57
CA VAL A 12 -3.52 -5.29 -9.79
C VAL A 12 -3.65 -6.62 -10.54
N ARG A 13 -4.59 -7.47 -10.14
CA ARG A 13 -4.83 -8.77 -10.77
C ARG A 13 -5.46 -8.63 -12.16
N GLU A 14 -6.53 -7.85 -12.29
CA GLU A 14 -7.28 -7.65 -13.54
C GLU A 14 -6.40 -7.11 -14.67
N LEU A 15 -5.51 -6.17 -14.36
CA LEU A 15 -4.65 -5.52 -15.34
C LEU A 15 -3.27 -6.19 -15.48
N GLY A 16 -2.99 -7.22 -14.68
CA GLY A 16 -1.67 -7.89 -14.64
C GLY A 16 -0.54 -6.92 -14.30
N LEU A 17 -0.75 -5.96 -13.40
CA LEU A 17 0.19 -4.86 -13.18
C LEU A 17 1.54 -5.35 -12.67
N SER A 18 1.55 -6.37 -11.81
CA SER A 18 2.76 -6.95 -11.22
C SER A 18 3.72 -7.56 -12.25
N GLU A 19 3.22 -7.92 -13.43
CA GLU A 19 4.03 -8.46 -14.54
C GLU A 19 4.61 -7.35 -15.41
N ARG A 20 4.03 -6.15 -15.35
CA ARG A 20 4.38 -5.00 -16.20
C ARG A 20 5.31 -4.03 -15.49
N CYS A 21 5.11 -3.83 -14.19
CA CYS A 21 5.89 -2.90 -13.39
C CYS A 21 5.87 -3.24 -11.89
N GLY A 22 6.78 -2.60 -11.14
CA GLY A 22 6.75 -2.66 -9.69
C GLY A 22 5.55 -1.87 -9.15
N VAL A 23 4.60 -2.57 -8.55
CA VAL A 23 3.44 -1.95 -7.91
C VAL A 23 3.74 -1.70 -6.43
N LEU A 24 3.56 -0.46 -5.98
CA LEU A 24 3.79 -0.05 -4.60
C LEU A 24 2.46 0.08 -3.85
N PHE A 25 2.36 -0.56 -2.68
CA PHE A 25 1.26 -0.38 -1.75
C PHE A 25 1.79 0.33 -0.51
N SER A 26 1.14 1.43 -0.15
CA SER A 26 1.49 2.20 1.04
C SER A 26 0.25 2.46 1.90
N PRO A 27 0.38 2.39 3.24
CA PRO A 27 -0.75 2.67 4.12
C PRO A 27 -1.13 4.15 4.02
N SER A 28 -2.43 4.43 3.94
CA SER A 28 -2.94 5.79 4.03
C SER A 28 -2.65 6.36 5.43
N HIS A 29 -1.93 7.48 5.49
CA HIS A 29 -1.49 8.08 6.75
C HIS A 29 -2.68 8.42 7.66
N ALA A 30 -2.58 8.06 8.94
CA ALA A 30 -3.62 8.22 9.97
C ALA A 30 -4.96 7.50 9.71
N GLN A 31 -5.11 6.79 8.58
CA GLN A 31 -6.34 6.09 8.22
C GLN A 31 -6.20 4.57 8.25
N LEU A 32 -5.00 4.04 7.96
CA LEU A 32 -4.72 2.61 7.96
C LEU A 32 -3.37 2.35 8.64
N ALA A 33 -3.37 1.43 9.60
CA ALA A 33 -2.12 1.00 10.22
C ALA A 33 -1.25 0.26 9.20
N GLY A 34 0.06 0.56 9.15
CA GLY A 34 0.97 -0.12 8.23
C GLY A 34 1.01 -1.65 8.43
N ARG A 35 0.87 -2.10 9.69
CA ARG A 35 0.78 -3.53 10.03
C ARG A 35 -0.43 -4.20 9.38
N GLU A 36 -1.59 -3.58 9.47
CA GLU A 36 -2.84 -4.12 8.96
C GLU A 36 -2.79 -4.30 7.43
N LEU A 37 -2.26 -3.29 6.71
CA LEU A 37 -2.02 -3.42 5.27
C LEU A 37 -1.04 -4.56 4.93
N ALA A 38 0.05 -4.69 5.71
CA ALA A 38 1.02 -5.76 5.48
C ALA A 38 0.41 -7.15 5.71
N GLU A 39 -0.40 -7.32 6.75
CA GLU A 39 -1.12 -8.57 7.03
C GLU A 39 -2.08 -8.93 5.88
N TRP A 40 -2.78 -7.96 5.31
CA TRP A 40 -3.66 -8.21 4.16
C TRP A 40 -2.89 -8.62 2.90
N ILE A 41 -1.80 -7.92 2.57
CA ILE A 41 -0.95 -8.26 1.41
C ILE A 41 -0.41 -9.69 1.54
N LEU A 42 0.04 -10.08 2.74
CA LEU A 42 0.56 -11.41 3.02
C LEU A 42 -0.54 -12.48 2.91
N ALA A 43 -1.70 -12.23 3.50
CA ALA A 43 -2.84 -13.16 3.46
C ALA A 43 -3.32 -13.43 2.02
N ASP A 44 -3.30 -12.39 1.19
CA ASP A 44 -3.76 -12.46 -0.21
C ASP A 44 -2.68 -12.93 -1.20
N GLY A 45 -1.43 -13.11 -0.74
CA GLY A 45 -0.28 -13.44 -1.59
C GLY A 45 -0.07 -12.44 -2.73
N LEU A 46 -0.39 -11.17 -2.51
CA LEU A 46 -0.42 -10.17 -3.57
C LEU A 46 1.01 -9.79 -3.99
N ALA A 47 1.34 -9.92 -5.28
CA ALA A 47 2.66 -9.63 -5.83
C ALA A 47 2.92 -8.10 -5.94
N VAL A 48 2.98 -7.42 -4.80
CA VAL A 48 3.21 -5.98 -4.68
C VAL A 48 4.37 -5.71 -3.71
N ARG A 49 4.93 -4.51 -3.78
CA ARG A 49 5.96 -4.04 -2.85
C ARG A 49 5.32 -3.16 -1.79
N PHE A 50 5.46 -3.56 -0.53
CA PHE A 50 5.04 -2.73 0.59
C PHE A 50 5.99 -1.55 0.78
N GLN A 51 5.45 -0.35 0.91
CA GLN A 51 6.20 0.88 1.10
C GLN A 51 5.60 1.69 2.25
N ILE A 52 6.46 2.07 3.20
CA ILE A 52 6.09 3.01 4.24
C ILE A 52 6.38 4.44 3.75
N GLN A 53 5.47 5.37 4.04
CA GLN A 53 5.68 6.79 3.82
C GLN A 53 6.68 7.33 4.85
N LEU A 54 7.98 7.08 4.66
CA LEU A 54 9.03 7.40 5.63
C LEU A 54 9.01 8.87 6.06
N HIS A 55 8.71 9.78 5.14
CA HIS A 55 8.64 11.20 5.45
C HIS A 55 7.56 11.53 6.50
N LYS A 56 6.43 10.80 6.51
CA LYS A 56 5.39 10.95 7.53
C LYS A 56 5.85 10.46 8.91
N ILE A 57 6.76 9.49 8.96
CA ILE A 57 7.35 9.01 10.20
C ILE A 57 8.39 10.00 10.73
N LEU A 58 9.24 10.53 9.84
CA LEU A 58 10.34 11.40 10.23
C LEU A 58 9.92 12.85 10.50
N TRP A 59 8.98 13.39 9.71
CA TRP A 59 8.60 14.81 9.77
C TRP A 59 7.10 15.05 9.92
N GLY A 60 6.28 13.99 10.05
CA GLY A 60 4.83 14.13 10.15
C GLY A 60 4.21 14.76 8.91
N ASN A 61 3.28 15.70 9.11
CA ASN A 61 2.61 16.43 8.03
C ASN A 61 3.32 17.74 7.64
N ALA A 62 4.58 17.94 8.04
CA ALA A 62 5.31 19.14 7.65
C ALA A 62 5.51 19.19 6.11
N PRO A 63 5.32 20.36 5.46
CA PRO A 63 5.73 20.54 4.08
C PRO A 63 7.25 20.39 3.95
N GLY A 64 7.72 19.95 2.78
CA GLY A 64 9.15 19.77 2.50
C GLY A 64 9.93 21.06 2.79
N ARG A 65 11.04 20.93 3.52
CA ARG A 65 12.02 22.00 3.72
C ARG A 65 12.94 22.11 2.51
#